data_AF-A0A174PW09-F1
#
_entry.id   AF-A0A174PW09-F1
#
_cell.length_a   1.000
_cell.length_b   1.000
_cell.length_c   1.000
_cell.angle_alpha   90.00
_cell.angle_beta   90.00
_cell.angle_gamma   90.00
#
_symmetry.space_group_name_H-M   'P 1'
#
loop_
_entity.id
_entity.type
_entity.pdbx_description
1 polymer ?
#
loop_
_entity_poly.entity_id
_entity_poly.type
_entity_poly.pdbx_seq_one_letter_code
_entity_poly.pdbx_strand_id
1 'polypeptide(L)'
;MRILNKLLFILPLICVITSCGDTELEAPEIIPSEPSVISFWEEQSHLVMMGWKGKVNAVKEFSYIVPFERQSKDEEAVSSSEWKFDISGHLIYYNPTSIEPTIYARDVWQVMACYSYGYDKAGKMVKVIVNDFSGDPVIYTLTYGEHEVFVPLIFPLGIYDFFLVKGLESISDADGSVLYTYSGNKAIYTTESWSGVTSTTFEYDEGVMYPVRKIVTLKRGGVIANMEITSYLYNEDGSLASSDKIVKEGENEVERTVVRYMASTLLPVSKLTDAGGQLDWTYKYDDNNWWTEITYKEHFEEEAEAKELSIYTRKDAFGNWTEAVQQQNNMVDWSHPDSSVKVNRIISYY
;
A
#
# COMPACT_ATOMS: atom_id res chain seq x y z
N MET A 1 13.10 -5.90 -28.38
CA MET A 1 13.60 -5.62 -27.02
C MET A 1 12.35 -5.52 -26.13
N ARG A 2 12.13 -6.53 -25.27
CA ARG A 2 10.79 -6.93 -24.80
C ARG A 2 10.18 -5.93 -23.82
N ILE A 3 8.94 -5.55 -24.13
CA ILE A 3 7.97 -4.76 -23.36
C ILE A 3 7.67 -5.36 -21.96
N LEU A 4 8.16 -6.57 -21.66
CA LEU A 4 8.03 -7.23 -20.34
C LEU A 4 8.73 -6.51 -19.18
N ASN A 5 9.74 -5.68 -19.42
CA ASN A 5 10.44 -4.98 -18.34
C ASN A 5 9.71 -3.73 -17.81
N LYS A 6 8.58 -3.35 -18.43
CA LYS A 6 7.69 -2.27 -17.95
C LYS A 6 6.46 -2.80 -17.20
N LEU A 7 6.32 -4.13 -17.08
CA LEU A 7 5.08 -4.80 -16.67
C LEU A 7 5.17 -5.44 -15.27
N LEU A 8 6.16 -5.06 -14.46
CA LEU A 8 5.99 -5.09 -13.00
C LEU A 8 5.12 -3.89 -12.65
N PHE A 9 3.81 -4.04 -12.89
CA PHE A 9 2.77 -3.18 -12.37
C PHE A 9 2.78 -3.27 -10.83
N ILE A 10 3.80 -2.70 -10.21
CA ILE A 10 3.70 -2.23 -8.84
C ILE A 10 2.85 -0.96 -8.98
N LEU A 11 1.52 -1.12 -9.08
CA LEU A 11 0.45 -0.11 -9.20
C LEU A 11 -0.59 -0.57 -10.26
N PRO A 12 -1.44 -1.55 -9.89
CA PRO A 12 -2.83 -1.17 -9.64
C PRO A 12 -3.13 -1.08 -8.14
N LEU A 13 -2.09 -0.98 -7.30
CA LEU A 13 -2.21 -0.32 -6.00
C LEU A 13 -3.05 0.95 -6.19
N ILE A 14 -4.28 1.00 -5.70
CA ILE A 14 -5.00 2.28 -5.59
C ILE A 14 -5.50 2.82 -6.95
N CYS A 15 -6.20 2.00 -7.75
CA CYS A 15 -7.31 2.64 -8.48
C CYS A 15 -8.27 3.30 -7.50
N VAL A 16 -8.43 2.77 -6.29
CA VAL A 16 -9.34 3.36 -5.31
C VAL A 16 -9.09 2.74 -3.93
N ILE A 17 -8.53 3.49 -2.99
CA ILE A 17 -8.95 3.33 -1.59
C ILE A 17 -10.31 4.05 -1.54
N THR A 18 -11.39 3.35 -1.91
CA THR A 18 -12.73 3.92 -1.81
C THR A 18 -13.10 4.08 -0.34
N SER A 19 -13.27 5.33 0.11
CA SER A 19 -13.91 5.80 1.35
C SER A 19 -13.91 4.89 2.59
N CYS A 20 -13.12 5.26 3.61
CA CYS A 20 -13.64 5.20 4.97
C CYS A 20 -14.61 6.39 5.11
N GLY A 21 -15.89 6.07 5.17
CA GLY A 21 -16.98 7.00 5.42
C GLY A 21 -18.13 6.17 5.96
N ASP A 22 -18.52 6.45 7.20
CA ASP A 22 -19.52 5.70 7.94
C ASP A 22 -20.76 5.41 7.12
N THR A 23 -21.27 4.19 7.27
CA THR A 23 -22.65 3.88 6.95
C THR A 23 -23.57 4.81 7.73
N GLU A 24 -24.13 5.83 7.08
CA GLU A 24 -25.34 6.48 7.59
C GLU A 24 -26.47 5.43 7.64
N LEU A 25 -26.78 4.95 8.84
CA LEU A 25 -28.09 4.42 9.16
C LEU A 25 -29.00 5.63 9.46
N GLU A 26 -30.10 5.75 8.72
CA GLU A 26 -31.13 6.77 8.94
C GLU A 26 -31.68 6.75 10.39
N ALA A 27 -31.33 7.79 11.17
CA ALA A 27 -32.02 8.45 12.33
C ALA A 27 -32.30 7.66 13.65
N PRO A 28 -32.51 8.34 14.82
CA PRO A 28 -32.48 9.78 15.13
C PRO A 28 -31.47 10.20 16.23
N GLU A 29 -31.28 11.53 16.35
CA GLU A 29 -30.43 12.26 17.31
C GLU A 29 -30.53 11.82 18.78
N ILE A 30 -29.39 11.41 19.34
CA ILE A 30 -29.06 11.56 20.77
C ILE A 30 -27.58 11.99 20.85
N ILE A 31 -27.30 13.13 21.49
CA ILE A 31 -25.93 13.68 21.72
C ILE A 31 -25.75 13.85 23.24
N PRO A 32 -24.58 13.58 23.86
CA PRO A 32 -23.65 12.46 23.63
C PRO A 32 -23.28 11.77 24.97
N SER A 33 -22.80 10.53 24.92
CA SER A 33 -21.75 10.10 25.86
C SER A 33 -20.42 10.34 25.15
N GLU A 34 -19.43 10.92 25.84
CA GLU A 34 -18.07 11.14 25.31
C GLU A 34 -17.65 9.95 24.45
N PRO A 35 -17.35 10.14 23.15
CA PRO A 35 -16.84 9.03 22.38
C PRO A 35 -15.47 8.72 22.96
N SER A 36 -15.30 7.52 23.52
CA SER A 36 -14.00 6.87 23.45
C SER A 36 -13.62 6.93 21.98
N VAL A 37 -12.67 7.79 21.61
CA VAL A 37 -12.20 7.87 20.23
C VAL A 37 -11.50 6.55 19.96
N ILE A 38 -12.26 5.58 19.46
CA ILE A 38 -11.70 4.33 18.99
C ILE A 38 -10.81 4.71 17.81
N SER A 39 -9.57 4.26 17.86
CA SER A 39 -8.55 4.78 16.97
C SER A 39 -8.82 4.31 15.53
N PHE A 40 -8.58 5.17 14.52
CA PHE A 40 -8.83 4.90 13.09
C PHE A 40 -8.34 3.52 12.64
N TRP A 41 -7.30 2.99 13.28
CA TRP A 41 -6.66 1.73 12.92
C TRP A 41 -7.25 0.49 13.62
N GLU A 42 -8.01 0.64 14.71
CA GLU A 42 -8.50 -0.46 15.55
C GLU A 42 -9.77 -1.14 15.01
N GLU A 43 -10.57 -0.45 14.20
CA GLU A 43 -11.86 -0.97 13.71
C GLU A 43 -11.85 -1.43 12.24
N GLN A 44 -10.69 -1.34 11.58
CA GLN A 44 -10.60 -1.52 10.15
C GLN A 44 -10.11 -2.93 9.82
N SER A 45 -10.89 -3.74 9.10
CA SER A 45 -10.38 -4.97 8.48
C SER A 45 -9.66 -4.65 7.18
N HIS A 46 -8.85 -5.57 6.63
CA HIS A 46 -8.21 -5.35 5.31
C HIS A 46 -9.24 -5.04 4.23
N LEU A 47 -10.38 -5.72 4.27
CA LEU A 47 -11.48 -5.52 3.34
C LEU A 47 -11.98 -4.06 3.39
N VAL A 48 -12.19 -3.52 4.59
CA VAL A 48 -12.66 -2.12 4.78
C VAL A 48 -11.56 -1.11 4.44
N MET A 49 -10.30 -1.38 4.82
CA MET A 49 -9.16 -0.54 4.43
C MET A 49 -8.99 -0.45 2.91
N MET A 50 -9.31 -1.52 2.19
CA MET A 50 -9.33 -1.56 0.74
C MET A 50 -10.63 -1.01 0.12
N GLY A 51 -11.61 -0.64 0.94
CA GLY A 51 -12.86 -0.01 0.51
C GLY A 51 -13.90 -0.97 -0.06
N TRP A 52 -13.73 -2.28 0.11
CA TRP A 52 -14.69 -3.26 -0.41
C TRP A 52 -15.99 -3.26 0.41
N LYS A 53 -17.13 -3.40 -0.29
CA LYS A 53 -18.47 -3.49 0.32
C LYS A 53 -18.96 -4.94 0.35
N GLY A 54 -19.67 -5.31 1.42
CA GLY A 54 -20.20 -6.66 1.59
C GLY A 54 -19.15 -7.68 2.01
N LYS A 55 -19.56 -8.94 2.19
CA LYS A 55 -18.69 -10.04 2.64
C LYS A 55 -17.92 -10.64 1.46
N VAL A 56 -16.97 -9.87 0.93
CA VAL A 56 -16.10 -10.29 -0.17
C VAL A 56 -15.21 -11.44 0.29
N ASN A 57 -15.17 -12.53 -0.49
CA ASN A 57 -14.27 -13.66 -0.26
C ASN A 57 -13.02 -13.63 -1.16
N ALA A 58 -13.14 -13.04 -2.36
CA ALA A 58 -12.07 -12.97 -3.32
C ALA A 58 -12.31 -11.88 -4.35
N VAL A 59 -11.22 -11.27 -4.80
CA VAL A 59 -11.19 -10.32 -5.91
C VAL A 59 -10.12 -10.79 -6.88
N LYS A 60 -10.49 -10.93 -8.15
CA LYS A 60 -9.53 -11.08 -9.25
C LYS A 60 -9.63 -9.84 -10.12
N GLU A 61 -8.53 -9.15 -10.27
CA GLU A 61 -8.43 -7.97 -11.12
C GLU A 61 -7.61 -8.29 -12.37
N PHE A 62 -8.05 -7.74 -13.50
CA PHE A 62 -7.41 -7.88 -14.79
C PHE A 62 -7.29 -6.50 -15.42
N SER A 63 -6.09 -6.17 -15.90
CA SER A 63 -5.85 -4.95 -16.64
C SER A 63 -5.65 -5.24 -18.11
N TYR A 64 -6.21 -4.39 -18.96
CA TYR A 64 -6.15 -4.49 -20.41
C TYR A 64 -5.76 -3.14 -20.98
N ILE A 65 -4.79 -3.11 -21.89
CA ILE A 65 -4.52 -1.90 -22.67
C ILE A 65 -5.65 -1.78 -23.69
N VAL A 66 -6.36 -0.66 -23.70
CA VAL A 66 -7.40 -0.35 -24.67
C VAL A 66 -6.72 0.20 -25.93
N PRO A 67 -6.72 -0.53 -27.06
CA PRO A 67 -6.09 -0.04 -28.28
C PRO A 67 -6.87 1.15 -28.86
N PHE A 68 -6.18 2.18 -29.36
CA PHE A 68 -6.79 3.29 -30.10
C PHE A 68 -7.51 2.84 -31.38
N GLU A 69 -7.08 1.71 -31.98
CA GLU A 69 -7.66 1.16 -33.21
C GLU A 69 -7.87 -0.35 -33.10
N ARG A 70 -9.13 -0.77 -33.22
CA ARG A 70 -9.69 -2.14 -33.33
C ARG A 70 -9.83 -2.97 -32.05
N GLN A 71 -11.11 -3.28 -31.79
CA GLN A 71 -11.61 -4.49 -31.14
C GLN A 71 -11.09 -5.75 -31.87
N SER A 72 -9.97 -6.34 -31.42
CA SER A 72 -9.76 -7.78 -31.62
C SER A 72 -10.65 -8.54 -30.63
N LYS A 73 -11.18 -9.68 -31.05
CA LYS A 73 -12.14 -10.48 -30.25
C LYS A 73 -11.54 -11.13 -28.99
N ASP A 74 -10.23 -11.07 -28.82
CA ASP A 74 -9.53 -11.62 -27.66
C ASP A 74 -8.69 -10.48 -27.04
N GLU A 75 -9.23 -9.80 -26.04
CA GLU A 75 -8.46 -8.88 -25.18
C GLU A 75 -7.57 -9.74 -24.26
N GLU A 76 -6.27 -9.79 -24.51
CA GLU A 76 -5.32 -10.45 -23.62
C GLU A 76 -5.00 -9.52 -22.45
N ALA A 77 -5.16 -10.01 -21.22
CA ALA A 77 -4.84 -9.23 -20.02
C ALA A 77 -3.33 -8.95 -19.97
N VAL A 78 -2.95 -7.70 -19.76
CA VAL A 78 -1.54 -7.30 -19.62
C VAL A 78 -1.02 -7.49 -18.20
N SER A 79 -1.92 -7.55 -17.22
CA SER A 79 -1.63 -7.93 -15.84
C SER A 79 -2.87 -8.43 -15.13
N SER A 80 -2.65 -9.18 -14.05
CA SER A 80 -3.71 -9.61 -13.17
C SER A 80 -3.21 -9.79 -11.75
N SER A 81 -4.13 -9.63 -10.80
CA SER A 81 -3.87 -9.80 -9.37
C SER A 81 -5.04 -10.50 -8.69
N GLU A 82 -4.74 -11.18 -7.58
CA GLU A 82 -5.73 -11.89 -6.79
C GLU A 82 -5.57 -11.56 -5.30
N TRP A 83 -6.71 -11.27 -4.66
CA TRP A 83 -6.84 -11.15 -3.21
C TRP A 83 -7.89 -12.13 -2.73
N LYS A 84 -7.65 -12.75 -1.57
CA LYS A 84 -8.65 -13.55 -0.87
C LYS A 84 -8.76 -13.09 0.56
N PHE A 85 -9.98 -13.07 1.06
CA PHE A 85 -10.30 -12.65 2.42
C PHE A 85 -10.95 -13.80 3.17
N ASP A 86 -10.87 -13.79 4.49
CA ASP A 86 -11.71 -14.63 5.34
C ASP A 86 -13.08 -13.97 5.60
N ILE A 87 -13.96 -14.66 6.33
CA ILE A 87 -15.31 -14.16 6.66
C ILE A 87 -15.30 -12.91 7.57
N SER A 88 -14.18 -12.65 8.25
CA SER A 88 -13.96 -11.48 9.08
C SER A 88 -13.35 -10.31 8.30
N GLY A 89 -13.05 -10.50 7.01
CA GLY A 89 -12.46 -9.47 6.15
C GLY A 89 -10.94 -9.37 6.25
N HIS A 90 -10.25 -10.34 6.86
CA HIS A 90 -8.80 -10.36 6.87
C HIS A 90 -8.24 -10.87 5.54
N LEU A 91 -7.18 -10.25 5.03
CA LEU A 91 -6.50 -10.71 3.82
C LEU A 91 -5.75 -12.01 4.12
N ILE A 92 -6.13 -13.13 3.50
CA ILE A 92 -5.50 -14.44 3.72
C ILE A 92 -4.56 -14.85 2.58
N TYR A 93 -4.70 -14.22 1.40
CA TYR A 93 -3.86 -14.48 0.24
C TYR A 93 -3.76 -13.24 -0.64
N TYR A 94 -2.56 -12.95 -1.12
CA TYR A 94 -2.31 -11.93 -2.13
C TYR A 94 -1.34 -12.45 -3.18
N ASN A 95 -1.74 -12.36 -4.45
CA ASN A 95 -0.88 -12.61 -5.59
C ASN A 95 -0.90 -11.40 -6.53
N PRO A 96 0.15 -10.57 -6.55
CA PRO A 96 0.22 -9.38 -7.40
C PRO A 96 0.32 -9.69 -8.90
N THR A 97 0.64 -10.93 -9.26
CA THR A 97 0.89 -11.33 -10.66
C THR A 97 -0.10 -12.36 -11.18
N SER A 98 -0.93 -12.94 -10.29
CA SER A 98 -1.74 -14.13 -10.53
C SER A 98 -0.99 -15.34 -11.13
N ILE A 99 0.34 -15.33 -11.10
CA ILE A 99 1.18 -16.44 -11.53
C ILE A 99 1.37 -17.35 -10.32
N GLU A 100 1.10 -18.64 -10.49
CA GLU A 100 1.21 -19.62 -9.40
C GLU A 100 2.61 -20.24 -9.34
N PRO A 101 3.15 -20.50 -8.13
CA PRO A 101 4.52 -20.99 -7.93
C PRO A 101 4.91 -22.26 -8.67
N THR A 102 3.95 -23.11 -9.01
CA THR A 102 4.19 -24.39 -9.68
C THR A 102 4.46 -24.28 -11.18
N ILE A 103 4.24 -23.10 -11.78
CA ILE A 103 4.20 -22.93 -13.24
C ILE A 103 5.45 -22.24 -13.80
N TYR A 104 6.22 -21.50 -12.98
CA TYR A 104 7.24 -20.59 -13.49
C TYR A 104 8.62 -20.77 -12.82
N ALA A 105 9.67 -20.81 -13.63
CA ALA A 105 11.07 -20.73 -13.20
C ALA A 105 11.59 -19.31 -13.45
N ARG A 106 12.13 -18.68 -12.41
CA ARG A 106 12.55 -17.27 -12.32
C ARG A 106 13.27 -16.73 -13.57
N ASP A 107 12.86 -15.54 -14.03
CA ASP A 107 13.71 -14.64 -14.83
C ASP A 107 14.40 -13.64 -13.87
N VAL A 108 15.68 -13.34 -14.10
CA VAL A 108 16.65 -12.90 -13.08
C VAL A 108 16.41 -11.48 -12.55
N TRP A 109 15.38 -10.79 -13.02
CA TRP A 109 15.20 -9.34 -12.83
C TRP A 109 13.85 -8.93 -12.22
N GLN A 110 13.04 -9.88 -11.75
CA GLN A 110 11.73 -9.57 -11.14
C GLN A 110 11.59 -10.23 -9.76
N VAL A 111 11.18 -9.46 -8.75
CA VAL A 111 10.73 -9.99 -7.45
C VAL A 111 9.26 -10.32 -7.61
N MET A 112 8.98 -11.53 -8.09
CA MET A 112 7.64 -12.08 -8.07
C MET A 112 7.48 -12.80 -6.74
N ALA A 113 6.44 -12.50 -5.99
CA ALA A 113 6.10 -13.27 -4.80
C ALA A 113 4.59 -13.33 -4.61
N CYS A 114 4.08 -14.48 -4.15
CA CYS A 114 2.73 -14.57 -3.60
C CYS A 114 2.81 -14.73 -2.08
N TYR A 115 1.79 -14.21 -1.40
CA TYR A 115 1.77 -14.07 0.04
C TYR A 115 0.55 -14.79 0.60
N SER A 116 0.76 -15.58 1.65
CA SER A 116 -0.33 -16.15 2.46
C SER A 116 -0.22 -15.68 3.89
N TYR A 117 -1.36 -15.42 4.52
CA TYR A 117 -1.44 -14.85 5.86
C TYR A 117 -2.28 -15.73 6.78
N GLY A 118 -1.79 -15.93 8.00
CA GLY A 118 -2.47 -16.68 9.05
C GLY A 118 -2.77 -15.81 10.26
N TYR A 119 -3.98 -15.96 10.79
CA TYR A 119 -4.49 -15.17 11.92
C TYR A 119 -4.83 -16.07 13.11
N ASP A 120 -4.69 -15.54 14.32
CA ASP A 120 -5.17 -16.19 15.53
C ASP A 120 -6.68 -15.96 15.74
N LYS A 121 -7.22 -16.46 16.86
CA LYS A 121 -8.66 -16.31 17.19
C LYS A 121 -9.07 -14.88 17.49
N ALA A 122 -8.13 -14.01 17.84
CA ALA A 122 -8.38 -12.60 18.10
C ALA A 122 -8.30 -11.76 16.81
N GLY A 123 -7.88 -12.34 15.68
CA GLY A 123 -7.69 -11.63 14.42
C GLY A 123 -6.29 -11.05 14.24
N LYS A 124 -5.32 -11.40 15.11
CA LYS A 124 -3.93 -10.97 14.97
C LYS A 124 -3.23 -11.79 13.90
N MET A 125 -2.54 -11.15 12.96
CA MET A 125 -1.75 -11.86 11.97
C MET A 125 -0.51 -12.45 12.63
N VAL A 126 -0.48 -13.76 12.82
CA VAL A 126 0.60 -14.49 13.51
C VAL A 126 1.57 -15.19 12.55
N LYS A 127 1.20 -15.29 11.27
CA LYS A 127 2.01 -16.01 10.27
C LYS A 127 1.94 -15.34 8.91
N VAL A 128 3.09 -15.21 8.26
CA VAL A 128 3.22 -14.81 6.85
C VAL A 128 4.03 -15.86 6.12
N ILE A 129 3.59 -16.24 4.93
CA ILE A 129 4.31 -17.14 4.04
C ILE A 129 4.58 -16.37 2.75
N VAL A 130 5.85 -16.24 2.38
CA VAL A 130 6.30 -15.59 1.16
C VAL A 130 6.86 -16.68 0.24
N ASN A 131 6.25 -16.84 -0.92
CA ASN A 131 6.79 -17.70 -1.97
C ASN A 131 7.28 -16.84 -3.12
N ASP A 132 8.59 -16.77 -3.29
CA ASP A 132 9.28 -15.94 -4.28
C ASP A 132 9.67 -16.73 -5.55
N PHE A 133 9.07 -17.91 -5.76
CA PHE A 133 9.30 -18.77 -6.92
C PHE A 133 10.75 -19.26 -7.05
N SER A 134 11.59 -19.11 -6.00
CA SER A 134 13.00 -19.50 -6.02
C SER A 134 13.29 -20.84 -5.34
N GLY A 135 12.31 -21.41 -4.62
CA GLY A 135 12.46 -22.66 -3.87
C GLY A 135 11.40 -22.81 -2.79
N ASP A 136 11.83 -23.29 -1.62
CA ASP A 136 10.96 -23.42 -0.46
C ASP A 136 10.48 -22.04 0.02
N PRO A 137 9.19 -21.89 0.36
CA PRO A 137 8.65 -20.62 0.80
C PRO A 137 9.27 -20.20 2.14
N VAL A 138 9.52 -18.90 2.28
CA VAL A 138 9.97 -18.32 3.53
C VAL A 138 8.77 -18.11 4.44
N ILE A 139 8.88 -18.54 5.70
CA ILE A 139 7.83 -18.42 6.69
C ILE A 139 8.28 -17.46 7.78
N TYR A 140 7.45 -16.46 8.07
CA TYR A 140 7.62 -15.53 9.16
C TYR A 140 6.57 -15.78 10.23
N THR A 141 7.00 -15.79 11.49
CA THR A 141 6.13 -15.85 12.67
C THR A 141 6.12 -14.49 13.34
N LEU A 142 4.93 -13.99 13.66
CA LEU A 142 4.72 -12.69 14.26
C LEU A 142 4.26 -12.90 15.71
N THR A 143 4.99 -12.30 16.64
CA THR A 143 4.68 -12.36 18.07
C THR A 143 4.25 -11.00 18.55
N TYR A 144 3.09 -10.96 19.22
CA TYR A 144 2.54 -9.74 19.80
C TYR A 144 2.76 -9.73 21.31
N GLY A 145 2.97 -8.54 21.85
CA GLY A 145 3.06 -8.29 23.28
C GLY A 145 1.71 -8.17 23.97
N GLU A 146 1.72 -7.58 25.16
CA GLU A 146 0.53 -7.37 25.99
C GLU A 146 -0.45 -6.33 25.43
N HIS A 147 -0.09 -5.62 24.36
CA HIS A 147 -0.95 -4.62 23.75
C HIS A 147 -2.15 -5.25 23.01
N GLU A 148 -3.32 -4.66 23.22
CA GLU A 148 -4.59 -5.11 22.63
C GLU A 148 -4.78 -4.64 21.18
N VAL A 149 -4.03 -3.63 20.74
CA VAL A 149 -4.15 -3.03 19.41
C VAL A 149 -3.26 -3.73 18.39
N PHE A 150 -3.84 -4.09 17.24
CA PHE A 150 -3.13 -4.70 16.12
C PHE A 150 -3.74 -4.20 14.80
N VAL A 151 -2.88 -3.81 13.87
CA VAL A 151 -3.31 -3.37 12.54
C VAL A 151 -3.33 -4.58 11.60
N PRO A 152 -4.36 -4.73 10.76
CA PRO A 152 -4.35 -5.73 9.71
C PRO A 152 -3.19 -5.46 8.75
N LEU A 153 -2.14 -6.26 8.88
CA LEU A 153 -0.86 -6.05 8.17
C LEU A 153 -0.98 -6.37 6.68
N ILE A 154 -0.27 -5.64 5.82
CA ILE A 154 0.10 -6.12 4.49
C ILE A 154 1.57 -5.80 4.25
N PHE A 155 2.42 -6.83 4.10
CA PHE A 155 3.75 -6.69 3.53
C PHE A 155 3.68 -6.92 2.01
N PRO A 156 4.19 -6.02 1.15
CA PRO A 156 4.47 -4.60 1.36
C PRO A 156 3.56 -3.72 0.46
N LEU A 157 2.74 -2.85 1.05
CA LEU A 157 2.25 -1.67 0.33
C LEU A 157 3.19 -0.51 0.65
N GLY A 158 4.18 -0.32 -0.22
CA GLY A 158 5.33 0.59 -0.07
C GLY A 158 5.04 2.10 0.00
N ILE A 159 3.81 2.50 0.37
CA ILE A 159 3.46 3.90 0.65
C ILE A 159 2.90 4.13 2.06
N TYR A 160 2.55 3.07 2.81
CA TYR A 160 1.95 3.17 4.15
C TYR A 160 2.70 2.29 5.16
N ASP A 161 3.81 2.83 5.66
CA ASP A 161 4.65 2.19 6.68
C ASP A 161 4.11 2.42 8.11
N PHE A 162 3.01 1.76 8.48
CA PHE A 162 2.42 1.79 9.85
C PHE A 162 2.37 0.41 10.51
N PHE A 163 3.22 -0.51 10.07
CA PHE A 163 3.17 -1.95 10.40
C PHE A 163 3.32 -2.30 11.88
N LEU A 164 3.52 -1.31 12.75
CA LEU A 164 3.96 -1.47 14.13
C LEU A 164 3.18 -0.56 15.07
N VAL A 165 1.86 -0.60 14.99
CA VAL A 165 1.09 -0.16 16.15
C VAL A 165 1.46 -1.10 17.30
N LYS A 166 1.77 -0.56 18.49
CA LYS A 166 2.49 -1.15 19.65
C LYS A 166 2.36 -2.66 19.96
N GLY A 167 1.38 -3.35 19.38
CA GLY A 167 1.17 -4.80 19.44
C GLY A 167 2.33 -5.68 19.00
N LEU A 168 3.03 -5.39 17.90
CA LEU A 168 4.01 -6.35 17.35
C LEU A 168 5.37 -6.25 18.05
N GLU A 169 5.75 -7.30 18.77
CA GLU A 169 7.02 -7.37 19.51
C GLU A 169 8.17 -7.89 18.66
N SER A 170 7.93 -8.95 17.87
CA SER A 170 8.97 -9.55 17.05
C SER A 170 8.42 -10.23 15.81
N ILE A 171 9.28 -10.30 14.79
CA ILE A 171 9.10 -11.16 13.63
C ILE A 171 10.33 -12.06 13.56
N SER A 172 10.12 -13.36 13.49
CA SER A 172 11.19 -14.33 13.29
C SER A 172 10.98 -15.15 12.03
N ASP A 173 12.07 -15.60 11.41
CA ASP A 173 12.01 -16.60 10.34
C ASP A 173 11.75 -18.01 10.88
N ALA A 174 11.75 -18.99 9.98
CA ALA A 174 11.52 -20.41 10.30
C ALA A 174 12.61 -21.01 11.21
N ASP A 175 13.83 -20.48 11.15
CA ASP A 175 14.96 -20.92 11.97
C ASP A 175 14.95 -20.24 13.36
N GLY A 176 14.00 -19.33 13.59
CA GLY A 176 13.86 -18.57 14.82
C GLY A 176 14.76 -17.33 14.89
N SER A 177 15.43 -16.96 13.79
CA SER A 177 16.21 -15.73 13.73
C SER A 177 15.25 -14.54 13.77
N VAL A 178 15.42 -13.69 14.78
CA VAL A 178 14.60 -12.49 14.94
C VAL A 178 15.07 -11.45 13.93
N LEU A 179 14.18 -11.10 13.00
CA LEU A 179 14.42 -10.11 11.95
C LEU A 179 13.97 -8.71 12.37
N TYR A 180 12.97 -8.65 13.23
CA TYR A 180 12.38 -7.42 13.74
C TYR A 180 12.24 -7.48 15.27
N THR A 181 12.50 -6.37 15.95
CA THR A 181 12.30 -6.24 17.40
C THR A 181 11.73 -4.88 17.75
N TYR A 182 10.69 -4.90 18.58
CA TYR A 182 10.17 -3.74 19.29
C TYR A 182 10.72 -3.68 20.72
N SER A 183 11.09 -2.48 21.16
CA SER A 183 11.55 -2.22 22.53
C SER A 183 11.04 -0.86 23.00
N GLY A 184 9.85 -0.84 23.59
CA GLY A 184 9.26 0.29 24.32
C GLY A 184 8.88 1.51 23.48
N ASN A 185 9.87 2.18 22.89
CA ASN A 185 9.69 3.37 22.06
C ASN A 185 10.41 3.28 20.70
N LYS A 186 11.01 2.12 20.39
CA LYS A 186 11.72 1.90 19.14
C LYS A 186 11.44 0.54 18.58
N ALA A 187 11.44 0.46 17.26
CA ALA A 187 11.27 -0.77 16.55
C ALA A 187 12.28 -0.85 15.42
N ILE A 188 12.97 -1.98 15.26
CA ILE A 188 14.11 -2.08 14.36
C ILE A 188 14.05 -3.39 13.60
N TYR A 189 14.35 -3.34 12.31
CA TYR A 189 14.71 -4.52 11.53
C TYR A 189 15.87 -4.19 10.58
N THR A 190 16.59 -5.23 10.17
CA THR A 190 17.72 -5.11 9.26
C THR A 190 17.58 -6.13 8.14
N THR A 191 17.83 -5.70 6.90
CA THR A 191 17.84 -6.57 5.73
C THR A 191 19.21 -6.48 5.06
N GLU A 192 19.83 -7.62 4.80
CA GLU A 192 21.07 -7.69 4.04
C GLU A 192 20.80 -8.03 2.58
N SER A 193 21.48 -7.35 1.67
CA SER A 193 21.41 -7.61 0.24
C SER A 193 22.77 -7.40 -0.41
N TRP A 194 22.89 -7.76 -1.69
CA TRP A 194 24.07 -7.47 -2.50
C TRP A 194 24.39 -5.95 -2.54
N SER A 195 23.37 -5.10 -2.34
CA SER A 195 23.51 -3.64 -2.38
C SER A 195 24.00 -3.04 -1.05
N GLY A 196 24.11 -3.84 0.01
CA GLY A 196 24.48 -3.42 1.36
C GLY A 196 23.50 -3.87 2.42
N VAL A 197 23.73 -3.38 3.63
CA VAL A 197 22.89 -3.64 4.81
C VAL A 197 21.95 -2.45 5.00
N THR A 198 20.65 -2.68 4.88
CA THR A 198 19.63 -1.68 5.16
C THR A 198 19.08 -1.90 6.56
N SER A 199 19.15 -0.87 7.41
CA SER A 199 18.52 -0.87 8.73
C SER A 199 17.39 0.13 8.75
N THR A 200 16.21 -0.31 9.14
CA THR A 200 15.03 0.53 9.32
C THR A 200 14.67 0.60 10.79
N THR A 201 14.47 1.81 11.30
CA THR A 201 14.06 2.10 12.67
C THR A 201 12.77 2.92 12.67
N PHE A 202 11.79 2.51 13.48
CA PHE A 202 10.62 3.31 13.83
C PHE A 202 10.78 3.82 15.24
N GLU A 203 10.39 5.05 15.46
CA GLU A 203 10.43 5.70 16.76
C GLU A 203 9.03 6.19 17.14
N TYR A 204 8.74 6.06 18.42
CA TYR A 204 7.45 6.35 19.04
C TYR A 204 7.67 7.35 20.16
N ASP A 205 6.77 8.31 20.28
CA ASP A 205 6.71 9.13 21.47
C ASP A 205 6.07 8.34 22.62
N GLU A 206 6.39 8.73 23.85
CA GLU A 206 5.82 8.12 25.04
C GLU A 206 4.29 8.24 25.04
N GLY A 207 3.58 7.15 25.31
CA GLY A 207 2.12 7.11 25.24
C GLY A 207 1.52 7.05 23.82
N VAL A 208 2.25 7.41 22.76
CA VAL A 208 1.73 7.43 21.38
C VAL A 208 1.73 6.02 20.77
N MET A 209 0.63 5.62 20.13
CA MET A 209 0.47 4.27 19.59
C MET A 209 1.13 4.05 18.22
N TYR A 210 1.29 5.13 17.45
CA TYR A 210 1.81 5.11 16.09
C TYR A 210 3.24 5.63 16.02
N PRO A 211 4.04 5.18 15.04
CA PRO A 211 5.38 5.71 14.86
C PRO A 211 5.31 7.18 14.45
N VAL A 212 6.07 8.03 15.12
CA VAL A 212 6.20 9.46 14.77
C VAL A 212 7.31 9.67 13.75
N ARG A 213 8.25 8.72 13.65
CA ARG A 213 9.39 8.78 12.74
C ARG A 213 9.82 7.41 12.25
N LYS A 214 10.18 7.30 10.98
CA LYS A 214 10.87 6.17 10.35
C LYS A 214 12.24 6.64 9.85
N ILE A 215 13.27 5.87 10.12
CA ILE A 215 14.65 6.13 9.67
C ILE A 215 15.13 4.89 8.93
N VAL A 216 15.51 5.04 7.67
CA VAL A 216 16.13 3.99 6.85
C VAL A 216 17.59 4.38 6.63
N THR A 217 18.51 3.45 6.86
CA THR A 217 19.94 3.67 6.59
C THR A 217 20.47 2.53 5.73
N LEU A 218 21.10 2.87 4.61
CA LEU A 218 21.83 1.93 3.78
C LEU A 218 23.32 2.03 4.08
N LYS A 219 23.92 0.94 4.57
CA LYS A 219 25.35 0.84 4.86
C LYS A 219 26.07 -0.03 3.83
N ARG A 220 27.19 0.47 3.31
CA ARG A 220 28.11 -0.27 2.42
C ARG A 220 29.52 -0.25 3.02
N GLY A 221 30.09 -1.43 3.27
CA GLY A 221 31.43 -1.53 3.87
C GLY A 221 31.57 -0.83 5.24
N GLY A 222 30.48 -0.74 6.00
CA GLY A 222 30.45 -0.06 7.31
C GLY A 222 30.18 1.46 7.26
N VAL A 223 30.10 2.06 6.08
CA VAL A 223 29.81 3.50 5.90
C VAL A 223 28.35 3.70 5.50
N ILE A 224 27.67 4.68 6.08
CA ILE A 224 26.31 5.07 5.68
C ILE A 224 26.41 5.74 4.30
N ALA A 225 25.86 5.07 3.29
CA ALA A 225 25.84 5.57 1.91
C ALA A 225 24.62 6.46 1.66
N ASN A 226 23.48 6.12 2.26
CA ASN A 226 22.22 6.84 2.10
C ASN A 226 21.40 6.74 3.40
N MET A 227 20.66 7.80 3.71
CA MET A 227 19.72 7.84 4.83
C MET A 227 18.39 8.45 4.37
N GLU A 228 17.28 7.85 4.78
CA GLU A 228 15.94 8.40 4.60
C GLU A 228 15.30 8.60 5.97
N ILE A 229 14.69 9.75 6.19
CA ILE A 229 13.99 10.08 7.43
C ILE A 229 12.57 10.48 7.05
N THR A 230 11.58 9.71 7.48
CA THR A 230 10.16 10.07 7.32
C THR A 230 9.58 10.46 8.66
N SER A 231 9.01 11.66 8.76
CA SER A 231 8.24 12.11 9.93
C SER A 231 6.76 11.99 9.63
N TYR A 232 5.97 11.55 10.61
CA TYR A 232 4.53 11.35 10.46
C TYR A 232 3.76 12.29 11.38
N LEU A 233 2.66 12.82 10.86
CA LEU A 233 1.68 13.59 11.62
C LEU A 233 0.32 12.91 11.48
N TYR A 234 -0.40 12.79 12.60
CA TYR A 234 -1.70 12.14 12.68
C TYR A 234 -2.77 13.15 13.07
N ASN A 235 -4.00 12.89 12.63
CA ASN A 235 -5.20 13.59 13.08
C ASN A 235 -5.62 13.09 14.48
N GLU A 236 -6.58 13.77 15.09
CA GLU A 236 -7.10 13.40 16.44
C GLU A 236 -7.72 12.00 16.48
N ASP A 237 -8.28 11.53 15.37
CA ASP A 237 -8.84 10.19 15.20
C ASP A 237 -7.77 9.10 14.98
N GLY A 238 -6.49 9.47 14.89
CA GLY A 238 -5.37 8.56 14.61
C GLY A 238 -5.12 8.28 13.13
N SER A 239 -5.94 8.79 12.21
CA SER A 239 -5.68 8.72 10.77
C SER A 239 -4.42 9.54 10.42
N LEU A 240 -3.70 9.13 9.38
CA LEU A 240 -2.51 9.85 8.94
C LEU A 240 -2.90 11.18 8.31
N ALA A 241 -2.36 12.29 8.80
CA ALA A 241 -2.59 13.62 8.25
C ALA A 241 -1.54 13.98 7.18
N SER A 242 -0.26 13.70 7.47
CA SER A 242 0.83 13.94 6.53
C SER A 242 2.06 13.09 6.83
N SER A 243 2.87 12.86 5.80
CA SER A 243 4.21 12.32 5.91
C SER A 243 5.22 13.27 5.25
N ASP A 244 6.41 13.36 5.83
CA ASP A 244 7.51 14.20 5.36
C ASP A 244 8.79 13.39 5.33
N LYS A 245 9.17 12.95 4.12
CA LYS A 245 10.33 12.11 3.85
C LYS A 245 11.49 12.95 3.33
N ILE A 246 12.61 12.92 4.03
CA ILE A 246 13.86 13.55 3.64
C ILE A 246 14.87 12.46 3.29
N VAL A 247 15.46 12.53 2.10
CA VAL A 247 16.55 11.66 1.65
C VAL A 247 17.86 12.43 1.73
N LYS A 248 18.88 11.81 2.31
CA LYS A 248 20.21 12.38 2.51
C LYS A 248 21.31 11.51 1.94
N GLU A 249 22.27 12.15 1.31
CA GLU A 249 23.56 11.59 0.93
C GLU A 249 24.66 12.27 1.76
N GLY A 250 25.12 11.59 2.82
CA GLY A 250 25.92 12.22 3.86
C GLY A 250 25.09 13.24 4.65
N GLU A 251 25.60 14.47 4.77
CA GLU A 251 24.90 15.57 5.46
C GLU A 251 23.97 16.37 4.52
N ASN A 252 24.04 16.13 3.21
CA ASN A 252 23.27 16.90 2.23
C ASN A 252 21.90 16.27 2.03
N GLU A 253 20.86 17.10 2.14
CA GLU A 253 19.51 16.76 1.69
C GLU A 253 19.49 16.80 0.15
N VAL A 254 19.09 15.68 -0.46
CA VAL A 254 19.05 15.53 -1.93
C VAL A 254 17.64 15.45 -2.47
N GLU A 255 16.69 14.99 -1.64
CA GLU A 255 15.27 14.95 -1.98
C GLU A 255 14.44 15.16 -0.71
N ARG A 256 13.34 15.91 -0.82
CA ARG A 256 12.29 15.93 0.19
C ARG A 256 10.93 15.70 -0.44
N THR A 257 10.17 14.76 0.09
CA THR A 257 8.81 14.45 -0.33
C THR A 257 7.83 14.66 0.82
N VAL A 258 6.85 15.54 0.64
CA VAL A 258 5.75 15.76 1.57
C VAL A 258 4.46 15.25 0.97
N VAL A 259 3.76 14.34 1.67
CA VAL A 259 2.43 13.86 1.28
C VAL A 259 1.43 14.30 2.33
N ARG A 260 0.28 14.81 1.88
CA ARG A 260 -0.87 15.11 2.74
C ARG A 260 -2.00 14.16 2.40
N TYR A 261 -2.77 13.81 3.40
CA TYR A 261 -3.86 12.85 3.28
C TYR A 261 -5.19 13.48 3.70
N MET A 262 -6.26 12.97 3.12
CA MET A 262 -7.63 13.30 3.53
C MET A 262 -7.90 12.67 4.90
N ALA A 263 -8.42 13.48 5.83
CA ALA A 263 -8.73 13.05 7.19
C ALA A 263 -9.63 11.80 7.21
N SER A 264 -9.41 10.94 8.19
CA SER A 264 -10.16 9.68 8.38
C SER A 264 -10.08 8.73 7.17
N THR A 265 -9.06 8.87 6.33
CA THR A 265 -8.81 7.99 5.18
C THR A 265 -7.31 7.75 5.00
N LEU A 266 -6.96 6.89 4.03
CA LEU A 266 -5.60 6.74 3.52
C LEU A 266 -5.47 7.28 2.09
N LEU A 267 -6.20 8.35 1.76
CA LEU A 267 -6.18 8.94 0.44
C LEU A 267 -5.25 10.15 0.38
N PRO A 268 -4.19 10.14 -0.46
CA PRO A 268 -3.36 11.32 -0.63
C PRO A 268 -4.16 12.43 -1.31
N VAL A 269 -4.06 13.66 -0.83
CA VAL A 269 -4.66 14.84 -1.49
C VAL A 269 -3.61 15.63 -2.27
N SER A 270 -2.36 15.57 -1.82
CA SER A 270 -1.22 16.18 -2.48
C SER A 270 0.06 15.42 -2.17
N LYS A 271 0.98 15.37 -3.13
CA LYS A 271 2.37 14.95 -2.94
C LYS A 271 3.26 16.01 -3.57
N LEU A 272 4.24 16.49 -2.82
CA LEU A 272 5.21 17.45 -3.28
C LEU A 272 6.61 16.87 -3.11
N THR A 273 7.38 16.78 -4.18
CA THR A 273 8.77 16.32 -4.14
C THR A 273 9.69 17.43 -4.63
N ASP A 274 10.69 17.80 -3.83
CA ASP A 274 11.79 18.68 -4.22
C ASP A 274 13.06 17.85 -4.37
N ALA A 275 13.65 17.85 -5.57
CA ALA A 275 14.86 17.10 -5.92
C ALA A 275 15.75 17.90 -6.91
N GLY A 276 16.06 19.15 -6.58
CA GLY A 276 16.75 20.08 -7.50
C GLY A 276 15.79 20.80 -8.46
N GLY A 277 14.50 20.72 -8.15
CA GLY A 277 13.34 21.31 -8.81
C GLY A 277 12.08 20.65 -8.25
N GLN A 278 10.93 21.26 -8.47
CA GLN A 278 9.71 20.90 -7.75
C GLN A 278 8.77 20.07 -8.62
N LEU A 279 8.34 18.93 -8.07
CA LEU A 279 7.38 17.99 -8.65
C LEU A 279 6.13 17.98 -7.78
N ASP A 280 4.98 18.33 -8.33
CA ASP A 280 3.71 18.47 -7.59
C ASP A 280 2.64 17.54 -8.17
N TRP A 281 2.07 16.69 -7.33
CA TRP A 281 0.90 15.88 -7.63
C TRP A 281 -0.29 16.35 -6.78
N THR A 282 -1.41 16.61 -7.44
CA THR A 282 -2.71 16.87 -6.80
C THR A 282 -3.70 15.78 -7.17
N TYR A 283 -4.39 15.24 -6.17
CA TYR A 283 -5.35 14.15 -6.32
C TYR A 283 -6.76 14.67 -6.10
N LYS A 284 -7.71 14.23 -6.95
CA LYS A 284 -9.13 14.55 -6.80
C LYS A 284 -9.97 13.28 -6.67
N TYR A 285 -11.02 13.43 -5.87
CA TYR A 285 -11.97 12.38 -5.55
C TYR A 285 -13.40 12.88 -5.77
N ASP A 286 -14.31 11.96 -6.06
CA ASP A 286 -15.75 12.26 -6.05
C ASP A 286 -16.35 12.19 -4.63
N ASP A 287 -17.66 12.41 -4.51
CA ASP A 287 -18.38 12.39 -3.22
C ASP A 287 -18.36 11.03 -2.52
N ASN A 288 -17.93 9.96 -3.21
CA ASN A 288 -17.75 8.62 -2.64
C ASN A 288 -16.26 8.33 -2.34
N ASN A 289 -15.42 9.36 -2.33
CA ASN A 289 -13.97 9.29 -2.21
C ASN A 289 -13.32 8.38 -3.27
N TRP A 290 -13.87 8.32 -4.49
CA TRP A 290 -13.27 7.58 -5.59
C TRP A 290 -12.34 8.47 -6.39
N TRP A 291 -11.16 7.97 -6.68
CA TRP A 291 -10.17 8.72 -7.44
C TRP A 291 -10.70 9.04 -8.84
N THR A 292 -10.67 10.31 -9.23
CA THR A 292 -11.16 10.78 -10.55
C THR A 292 -10.07 11.42 -11.40
N GLU A 293 -9.11 12.11 -10.77
CA GLU A 293 -8.05 12.83 -11.50
C GLU A 293 -6.76 12.90 -10.67
N ILE A 294 -5.62 12.70 -11.31
CA ILE A 294 -4.31 13.13 -10.82
C ILE A 294 -3.81 14.20 -11.77
N THR A 295 -3.37 15.33 -11.23
CA THR A 295 -2.60 16.33 -11.97
C THR A 295 -1.17 16.29 -11.48
N TYR A 296 -0.23 16.26 -12.41
CA TYR A 296 1.20 16.36 -12.18
C TYR A 296 1.74 17.65 -12.77
N LYS A 297 2.61 18.34 -12.04
CA LYS A 297 3.31 19.54 -12.49
C LYS A 297 4.79 19.47 -12.17
N GLU A 298 5.60 19.83 -13.16
CA GLU A 298 7.04 20.02 -13.01
C GLU A 298 7.36 21.51 -13.08
N HIS A 299 8.04 22.00 -12.05
CA HIS A 299 8.53 23.38 -11.96
C HIS A 299 10.07 23.37 -12.05
N PHE A 300 10.58 23.26 -13.28
CA PHE A 300 12.00 23.39 -13.63
C PHE A 300 12.23 24.64 -14.53
N GLU A 301 13.20 24.58 -15.45
CA GLU A 301 13.46 25.64 -16.44
C GLU A 301 12.27 25.84 -17.41
N GLU A 302 11.58 24.76 -17.78
CA GLU A 302 10.32 24.78 -18.52
C GLU A 302 9.24 24.12 -17.66
N GLU A 303 8.08 24.76 -17.52
CA GLU A 303 6.93 24.20 -16.80
C GLU A 303 6.25 23.14 -17.66
N ALA A 304 6.00 21.96 -17.08
CA ALA A 304 5.24 20.89 -17.71
C ALA A 304 4.05 20.49 -16.83
N GLU A 305 2.92 20.15 -17.45
CA GLU A 305 1.72 19.65 -16.77
C GLU A 305 1.21 18.40 -17.50
N ALA A 306 0.92 17.36 -16.73
CA ALA A 306 0.34 16.11 -17.22
C ALA A 306 -0.81 15.67 -16.31
N LYS A 307 -1.70 14.80 -16.83
CA LYS A 307 -2.88 14.33 -16.10
C LYS A 307 -3.16 12.87 -16.35
N GLU A 308 -3.75 12.25 -15.33
CA GLU A 308 -4.42 10.97 -15.41
C GLU A 308 -5.86 11.12 -14.96
N LEU A 309 -6.74 10.33 -15.57
CA LEU A 309 -8.18 10.37 -15.31
C LEU A 309 -8.72 8.96 -15.10
N SER A 310 -9.69 8.81 -14.20
CA SER A 310 -10.41 7.56 -13.99
C SER A 310 -11.91 7.74 -14.18
N ILE A 311 -12.50 6.79 -14.88
CA ILE A 311 -13.95 6.67 -15.05
C ILE A 311 -14.36 5.28 -14.62
N TYR A 312 -15.31 5.21 -13.70
CA TYR A 312 -15.90 3.96 -13.23
C TYR A 312 -17.20 3.69 -13.97
N THR A 313 -17.31 2.52 -14.61
CA THR A 313 -18.36 2.27 -15.61
C THR A 313 -19.37 1.22 -15.18
N ARG A 314 -19.02 0.27 -14.28
CA ARG A 314 -19.94 -0.80 -13.85
C ARG A 314 -19.79 -1.17 -12.39
N LYS A 315 -20.92 -1.36 -11.71
CA LYS A 315 -21.00 -1.88 -10.35
C LYS A 315 -21.66 -3.24 -10.31
N ASP A 316 -21.37 -4.00 -9.26
CA ASP A 316 -22.20 -5.12 -8.84
C ASP A 316 -23.33 -4.69 -7.88
N ALA A 317 -24.08 -5.66 -7.38
CA ALA A 317 -25.23 -5.44 -6.50
C ALA A 317 -24.86 -4.89 -5.12
N PHE A 318 -23.61 -5.05 -4.66
CA PHE A 318 -23.12 -4.49 -3.40
C PHE A 318 -22.54 -3.07 -3.59
N GLY A 319 -22.54 -2.58 -4.82
CA GLY A 319 -22.03 -1.26 -5.16
C GLY A 319 -20.51 -1.20 -5.36
N ASN A 320 -19.84 -2.35 -5.44
CA ASN A 320 -18.42 -2.41 -5.75
C ASN A 320 -18.20 -2.26 -7.26
N TRP A 321 -17.16 -1.52 -7.63
CA TRP A 321 -16.82 -1.30 -9.03
C TRP A 321 -16.15 -2.53 -9.65
N THR A 322 -16.80 -3.08 -10.67
CA THR A 322 -16.33 -4.24 -11.45
C THR A 322 -15.65 -3.83 -12.75
N GLU A 323 -15.79 -2.57 -13.17
CA GLU A 323 -15.13 -2.04 -14.38
C GLU A 323 -14.76 -0.56 -14.18
N ALA A 324 -13.52 -0.22 -14.54
CA ALA A 324 -13.02 1.15 -14.64
C ALA A 324 -12.14 1.32 -15.88
N VAL A 325 -12.04 2.54 -16.38
CA VAL A 325 -11.12 2.94 -17.45
C VAL A 325 -10.27 4.08 -16.94
N GLN A 326 -8.96 3.90 -17.04
CA GLN A 326 -7.96 4.85 -16.56
C GLN A 326 -7.17 5.37 -17.75
N GLN A 327 -7.11 6.68 -17.90
CA GLN A 327 -6.20 7.33 -18.86
C GLN A 327 -4.89 7.57 -18.12
N GLN A 328 -3.90 6.73 -18.40
CA GLN A 328 -2.59 6.79 -17.78
C GLN A 328 -1.62 7.61 -18.62
N ASN A 329 -0.64 8.21 -17.95
CA ASN A 329 0.34 9.10 -18.56
C ASN A 329 1.70 8.89 -17.89
N ASN A 330 2.71 8.54 -18.69
CA ASN A 330 4.04 8.22 -18.21
C ASN A 330 4.82 9.42 -17.65
N MET A 331 4.35 10.65 -17.90
CA MET A 331 4.89 11.84 -17.23
C MET A 331 4.37 11.93 -15.79
N VAL A 332 3.13 11.50 -15.53
CA VAL A 332 2.56 11.48 -14.17
C VAL A 332 3.20 10.37 -13.34
N ASP A 333 3.33 9.17 -13.92
CA ASP A 333 4.04 8.04 -13.35
C ASP A 333 4.84 7.32 -14.44
N TRP A 334 6.16 7.38 -14.36
CA TRP A 334 7.07 6.78 -15.35
C TRP A 334 6.93 5.26 -15.53
N SER A 335 6.29 4.58 -14.58
CA SER A 335 5.98 3.15 -14.67
C SER A 335 4.77 2.87 -15.59
N HIS A 336 3.92 3.86 -15.82
CA HIS A 336 2.72 3.71 -16.63
C HIS A 336 3.02 3.76 -18.15
N PRO A 337 2.23 3.05 -18.98
CA PRO A 337 2.13 3.33 -20.40
C PRO A 337 1.29 4.59 -20.67
N ASP A 338 1.64 5.36 -21.72
CA ASP A 338 0.77 6.40 -22.29
C ASP A 338 -0.41 5.74 -23.02
N SER A 339 -1.46 5.39 -22.29
CA SER A 339 -2.60 4.67 -22.86
C SER A 339 -3.83 4.72 -21.96
N SER A 340 -4.97 4.28 -22.50
CA SER A 340 -6.13 3.95 -21.67
C SER A 340 -6.01 2.50 -21.21
N VAL A 341 -6.04 2.28 -19.91
CA VAL A 341 -6.06 0.96 -19.27
C VAL A 341 -7.46 0.68 -18.74
N LYS A 342 -8.06 -0.42 -19.19
CA LYS A 342 -9.32 -0.91 -18.66
C LYS A 342 -9.02 -1.92 -17.56
N VAL A 343 -9.64 -1.72 -16.40
CA VAL A 343 -9.54 -2.59 -15.24
C VAL A 343 -10.87 -3.30 -15.04
N ASN A 344 -10.84 -4.63 -15.06
CA ASN A 344 -11.99 -5.47 -14.79
C ASN A 344 -11.78 -6.24 -13.48
N ARG A 345 -12.85 -6.37 -12.69
CA ARG A 345 -12.82 -7.13 -11.44
C ARG A 345 -13.91 -8.18 -11.42
N ILE A 346 -13.51 -9.39 -11.03
CA ILE A 346 -14.41 -10.47 -10.66
C ILE A 346 -14.40 -10.54 -9.15
N ILE A 347 -15.53 -10.19 -8.53
CA ILE A 347 -15.70 -10.15 -7.08
C ILE A 347 -16.59 -11.32 -6.69
N SER A 348 -16.15 -12.09 -5.69
CA SER A 348 -16.88 -13.22 -5.14
C SER A 348 -17.20 -12.96 -3.67
N TYR A 349 -18.35 -13.44 -3.23
CA TYR A 349 -18.92 -13.17 -1.89
C TYR A 349 -19.21 -14.47 -1.15
N TYR A 350 -19.28 -14.39 0.18
CA TYR A 350 -19.68 -15.50 1.06
C TYR A 350 -21.18 -15.80 1.06
#